data_AF-A0A2E3F653-F1
#
_entry.id   AF-A0A2E3F653-F1
#
_cell.length_a   1.000
_cell.length_b   1.000
_cell.length_c   1.000
_cell.angle_alpha   90.00
_cell.angle_beta   90.00
_cell.angle_gamma   90.00
#
_symmetry.space_group_name_H-M   'P 1'
#
loop_
_entity.id
_entity.type
_entity.pdbx_description
1 polymer ?
#
loop_
_entity_poly.entity_id
_entity_poly.type
_entity_poly.pdbx_seq_one_letter_code
_entity_poly.pdbx_strand_id
1 'polypeptide(L)'
;MKFQIFFFLTLIGIITGSCSDEDESNDNQNLFFWNQTQCADPWETGGNNSNSETEMAVILYLENEGITVTDLYFDQKSPLASACSACNCGTDQRIILRVNPTDATKMIQLGFYQ
;
A
#
# COMPACT_ATOMS: atom_id res chain seq x y z
N MET A 1 28.80 -21.93 56.22
CA MET A 1 27.40 -22.08 56.65
C MET A 1 26.55 -21.59 55.49
N LYS A 2 26.01 -22.52 54.70
CA LYS A 2 24.59 -22.96 54.70
C LYS A 2 23.70 -21.90 54.02
N PHE A 3 23.34 -22.09 52.74
CA PHE A 3 22.09 -22.72 52.26
C PHE A 3 20.88 -21.86 52.71
N GLN A 4 20.12 -21.19 51.83
CA GLN A 4 19.05 -21.81 51.04
C GLN A 4 18.36 -20.75 50.13
N ILE A 5 18.16 -21.06 48.84
CA ILE A 5 16.86 -21.37 48.16
C ILE A 5 16.26 -20.14 47.45
N PHE A 6 16.39 -20.02 46.12
CA PHE A 6 15.51 -20.61 45.09
C PHE A 6 14.01 -20.32 45.30
N PHE A 7 13.54 -19.29 44.61
CA PHE A 7 12.12 -19.10 44.26
C PHE A 7 12.15 -18.50 42.85
N PHE A 8 12.20 -19.27 41.75
CA PHE A 8 11.18 -20.21 41.25
C PHE A 8 9.76 -19.72 41.54
N LEU A 9 9.27 -18.83 40.68
CA LEU A 9 7.89 -18.94 40.21
C LEU A 9 7.76 -18.40 38.78
N THR A 10 7.93 -19.34 37.86
CA THR A 10 7.29 -19.39 36.54
C THR A 10 5.85 -18.90 36.65
N LEU A 11 5.45 -17.94 35.81
CA LEU A 11 4.05 -17.71 35.52
C LEU A 11 3.88 -17.28 34.06
N ILE A 12 3.42 -18.26 33.27
CA ILE A 12 2.31 -18.15 32.30
C ILE A 12 2.49 -17.05 31.25
N GLY A 13 2.63 -17.32 29.96
CA GLY A 13 1.97 -18.38 29.20
C GLY A 13 1.35 -17.71 27.98
N ILE A 14 1.90 -18.05 26.82
CA ILE A 14 1.27 -18.12 25.50
C ILE A 14 0.20 -17.06 25.21
N ILE A 15 0.60 -16.05 24.44
CA ILE A 15 -0.29 -15.45 23.45
C ILE A 15 0.33 -15.70 22.08
N THR A 16 0.20 -16.94 21.61
CA THR A 16 0.13 -17.20 20.16
C THR A 16 -1.22 -16.68 19.70
N GLY A 17 -1.32 -15.36 19.51
CA GLY A 17 -2.30 -14.81 18.58
C GLY A 17 -1.85 -15.24 17.20
N SER A 18 -2.28 -16.42 16.76
CA SER A 18 -2.43 -16.65 15.33
C SER A 18 -3.52 -15.68 14.92
N CYS A 19 -3.16 -14.55 14.31
CA CYS A 19 -4.10 -13.84 13.47
C CYS A 19 -4.55 -14.86 12.42
N SER A 20 -5.73 -15.41 12.62
CA SER A 20 -6.49 -15.95 11.51
C SER A 20 -6.86 -14.72 10.72
N ASP A 21 -6.04 -14.37 9.72
CA ASP A 21 -6.52 -13.51 8.66
C ASP A 21 -7.68 -14.28 8.04
N GLU A 22 -8.89 -13.84 8.40
CA GLU A 22 -10.12 -14.30 7.81
C GLU A 22 -9.92 -14.15 6.29
N ASP A 23 -10.13 -15.25 5.56
CA ASP A 23 -10.12 -15.28 4.10
C ASP A 23 -11.18 -14.30 3.59
N GLU A 24 -10.85 -13.01 3.57
CA GLU A 24 -11.56 -12.00 2.81
C GLU A 24 -11.43 -12.43 1.35
N SER A 25 -12.56 -12.90 0.82
CA SER A 25 -12.83 -13.15 -0.58
C SER A 25 -11.79 -12.55 -1.53
N ASN A 26 -11.28 -13.42 -2.42
CA ASN A 26 -10.32 -13.19 -3.51
C ASN A 26 -10.45 -11.86 -4.30
N ASP A 27 -11.56 -11.12 -4.16
CA ASP A 27 -11.81 -9.81 -4.77
C ASP A 27 -10.85 -8.71 -4.30
N ASN A 28 -10.28 -8.79 -3.09
CA ASN A 28 -9.30 -7.80 -2.62
C ASN A 28 -7.87 -8.07 -3.14
N GLN A 29 -7.55 -9.28 -3.61
CA GLN A 29 -6.19 -9.63 -4.03
C GLN A 29 -5.74 -8.90 -5.30
N ASN A 30 -6.68 -8.38 -6.09
CA ASN A 30 -6.38 -7.65 -7.31
C ASN A 30 -6.44 -6.13 -7.14
N LEU A 31 -6.93 -5.61 -6.02
CA LEU A 31 -7.15 -4.18 -5.80
C LEU A 31 -5.95 -3.56 -5.08
N PHE A 32 -5.44 -2.45 -5.63
CA PHE A 32 -4.27 -1.74 -5.11
C PHE A 32 -4.50 -0.24 -5.06
N PHE A 33 -3.74 0.41 -4.18
CA PHE A 33 -3.83 1.82 -3.87
C PHE A 33 -2.47 2.52 -3.99
N TRP A 34 -2.51 3.79 -4.40
CA TRP A 34 -1.37 4.70 -4.33
C TRP A 34 -1.83 6.08 -3.86
N ASN A 35 -1.14 6.64 -2.87
CA ASN A 35 -1.39 8.01 -2.42
C ASN A 35 -0.57 8.97 -3.26
N GLN A 36 -1.24 9.74 -4.12
CA GLN A 36 -0.57 10.62 -5.06
C GLN A 36 0.22 11.70 -4.32
N THR A 37 1.42 12.00 -4.84
CA THR A 37 2.25 13.10 -4.35
C THR A 37 2.19 14.30 -5.29
N GLN A 38 2.73 15.45 -4.87
CA GLN A 38 2.72 16.66 -5.68
C GLN A 38 3.52 16.49 -6.98
N CYS A 39 4.65 15.76 -6.94
CA CYS A 39 5.45 15.42 -8.14
C CYS A 39 6.50 14.30 -7.93
N ALA A 40 6.47 13.56 -6.83
CA ALA A 40 7.46 12.53 -6.54
C ALA A 40 7.04 11.11 -6.96
N ASP A 41 5.88 10.98 -7.61
CA ASP A 41 5.39 9.69 -8.09
C ASP A 41 6.26 9.17 -9.25
N PRO A 42 6.48 7.85 -9.36
CA PRO A 42 7.42 7.27 -10.34
C PRO A 42 7.14 7.59 -11.82
N TRP A 43 5.92 8.00 -12.14
CA TRP A 43 5.44 8.28 -13.50
C TRP A 43 5.36 9.78 -13.83
N GLU A 44 6.02 10.64 -13.02
CA GLU A 44 6.25 12.06 -13.30
C GLU A 44 4.98 12.93 -13.48
N THR A 45 3.82 12.47 -12.99
CA THR A 45 2.64 13.31 -12.79
C THR A 45 2.38 13.55 -11.31
N GLY A 46 1.55 14.55 -10.99
CA GLY A 46 1.19 14.85 -9.61
C GLY A 46 0.05 15.87 -9.51
N GLY A 47 0.08 16.71 -8.48
CA GLY A 47 -1.05 17.58 -8.11
C GLY A 47 -1.46 18.64 -9.13
N ASN A 48 -0.63 18.91 -10.15
CA ASN A 48 -0.92 19.87 -11.22
C ASN A 48 -1.42 19.22 -12.51
N ASN A 49 -1.47 17.88 -12.57
CA ASN A 49 -1.93 17.15 -13.74
C ASN A 49 -3.40 16.76 -13.61
N SER A 50 -4.07 16.58 -14.74
CA SER A 50 -5.40 15.99 -14.78
C SER A 50 -5.36 14.50 -14.44
N ASN A 51 -6.52 13.96 -14.05
CA ASN A 51 -6.65 12.53 -13.78
C ASN A 51 -6.42 11.70 -15.03
N SER A 52 -6.80 12.19 -16.22
CA SER A 52 -6.55 11.49 -17.48
C SER A 52 -5.06 11.40 -17.83
N GLU A 53 -4.30 12.48 -17.59
CA GLU A 53 -2.83 12.46 -17.76
C GLU A 53 -2.18 11.50 -16.76
N THR A 54 -2.63 11.52 -15.50
CA THR A 54 -2.12 10.63 -14.45
C THR A 54 -2.45 9.17 -14.73
N GLU A 55 -3.68 8.87 -15.14
CA GLU A 55 -4.12 7.52 -15.51
C GLU A 55 -3.25 6.93 -16.62
N MET A 56 -3.02 7.70 -17.69
CA MET A 56 -2.16 7.27 -18.79
C MET A 56 -0.72 7.02 -18.32
N ALA A 57 -0.18 7.90 -17.48
CA ALA A 57 1.18 7.78 -16.96
C ALA A 57 1.34 6.54 -16.06
N VAL A 58 0.36 6.26 -15.19
CA VAL A 58 0.34 5.06 -14.33
C VAL A 58 0.23 3.80 -15.15
N ILE A 59 -0.66 3.76 -16.15
CA ILE A 59 -0.83 2.60 -17.03
C ILE A 59 0.46 2.31 -17.77
N LEU A 60 1.09 3.32 -18.41
CA LEU A 60 2.36 3.14 -19.12
C LEU A 60 3.50 2.69 -18.19
N TYR A 61 3.55 3.22 -16.96
CA TYR A 61 4.52 2.78 -15.96
C TYR A 61 4.34 1.30 -15.61
N LEU A 62 3.12 0.86 -15.33
CA LEU A 62 2.82 -0.53 -14.99
C LEU A 62 3.00 -1.48 -16.19
N GLU A 63 2.66 -1.04 -17.40
CA GLU A 63 2.93 -1.80 -18.63
C GLU A 63 4.43 -2.00 -18.90
N ASN A 64 5.26 -0.98 -18.64
CA ASN A 64 6.72 -1.11 -18.72
C ASN A 64 7.26 -2.09 -17.67
N GLU A 65 6.56 -2.21 -16.55
CA GLU A 65 6.81 -3.24 -15.54
C GLU A 65 6.15 -4.60 -15.90
N GLY A 66 5.55 -4.75 -17.07
CA GLY A 66 4.93 -6.00 -17.52
C GLY A 66 3.64 -6.36 -16.75
N ILE A 67 2.98 -5.38 -16.15
CA ILE A 67 1.73 -5.52 -15.41
C ILE A 67 0.59 -4.91 -16.23
N THR A 68 -0.50 -5.65 -16.39
CA THR A 68 -1.69 -5.15 -17.08
C THR A 68 -2.72 -4.65 -16.08
N VAL A 69 -3.13 -3.39 -16.25
CA VAL A 69 -4.20 -2.75 -15.47
C VAL A 69 -5.56 -3.09 -16.11
N THR A 70 -6.50 -3.60 -15.32
CA THR A 70 -7.86 -3.94 -15.78
C THR A 70 -8.88 -2.85 -15.48
N ASP A 71 -8.63 -2.06 -14.44
CA ASP A 71 -9.45 -0.91 -14.04
C ASP A 71 -8.58 0.09 -13.28
N LEU A 72 -8.85 1.39 -13.45
CA LEU A 72 -8.17 2.48 -12.74
C LEU A 72 -9.13 3.63 -12.53
N TYR A 73 -9.24 4.09 -11.28
CA TYR A 73 -10.02 5.26 -10.92
C TYR A 73 -9.38 6.01 -9.74
N PHE A 74 -9.99 7.15 -9.38
CA PHE A 74 -9.47 8.06 -8.38
C PHE A 74 -10.53 8.36 -7.32
N ASP A 75 -10.10 8.55 -6.07
CA ASP A 75 -10.91 9.20 -5.04
C ASP A 75 -10.10 10.27 -4.28
N GLN A 76 -10.77 11.08 -3.45
CA GLN A 76 -10.10 12.08 -2.59
C GLN A 76 -9.87 11.56 -1.15
N LYS A 77 -9.48 10.29 -0.98
CA LYS A 77 -9.28 9.68 0.34
C LYS A 77 -7.81 9.42 0.68
N SER A 78 -6.88 10.11 0.02
CA SER A 78 -5.46 10.03 0.39
C SER A 78 -5.24 10.58 1.81
N PRO A 79 -4.59 9.82 2.72
CA PRO A 79 -4.23 10.31 4.03
C PRO A 79 -3.07 11.32 3.99
N LEU A 80 -2.46 11.54 2.82
CA LEU A 80 -1.33 12.45 2.64
C LEU A 80 -1.75 13.89 2.29
N ALA A 81 -3.05 14.19 2.29
CA ALA A 81 -3.57 15.52 2.04
C ALA A 81 -2.90 16.55 2.97
N SER A 82 -2.16 17.50 2.39
CA SER A 82 -1.40 18.49 3.15
C SER A 82 -1.39 19.85 2.46
N ALA A 83 -1.36 20.93 3.25
CA ALA A 83 -1.17 22.29 2.75
C ALA A 83 0.32 22.57 2.46
N CYS A 84 0.89 21.79 1.54
CA CYS A 84 2.30 21.83 1.16
C CYS A 84 2.44 21.66 -0.36
N SER A 85 3.43 22.34 -0.96
CA SER A 85 3.70 22.30 -2.41
C SER A 85 5.06 21.68 -2.76
N ALA A 86 5.74 21.03 -1.82
CA ALA A 86 6.98 20.28 -2.11
C ALA A 86 6.65 18.96 -2.82
N CYS A 87 7.52 18.46 -3.71
CA CYS A 87 7.21 17.26 -4.51
C CYS A 87 6.78 16.05 -3.70
N ASN A 88 7.42 15.81 -2.56
CA ASN A 88 7.14 14.65 -1.71
C ASN A 88 5.89 14.82 -0.83
N CYS A 89 5.28 16.01 -0.82
CA CYS A 89 4.02 16.21 -0.12
C CYS A 89 2.90 15.48 -0.86
N GLY A 90 1.93 14.95 -0.12
CA GLY A 90 0.78 14.30 -0.72
C GLY A 90 -0.25 15.27 -1.26
N THR A 91 -1.07 14.78 -2.17
CA THR A 91 -2.37 15.37 -2.52
C THR A 91 -3.47 14.68 -1.72
N ASP A 92 -4.71 15.16 -1.83
CA ASP A 92 -5.91 14.46 -1.34
C ASP A 92 -6.32 13.30 -2.26
N GLN A 93 -5.75 13.20 -3.45
CA GLN A 93 -6.06 12.19 -4.44
C GLN A 93 -5.35 10.85 -4.17
N ARG A 94 -6.13 9.77 -4.25
CA ARG A 94 -5.63 8.39 -4.21
C ARG A 94 -6.03 7.67 -5.47
N ILE A 95 -5.07 6.95 -6.04
CA ILE A 95 -5.23 6.12 -7.22
C ILE A 95 -5.63 4.73 -6.75
N ILE A 96 -6.62 4.16 -7.42
CA ILE A 96 -7.17 2.84 -7.12
C ILE A 96 -7.15 2.06 -8.42
N LEU A 97 -6.57 0.87 -8.41
CA LEU A 97 -6.41 0.08 -9.63
C LEU A 97 -6.59 -1.40 -9.37
N ARG A 98 -7.01 -2.11 -10.42
CA ARG A 98 -7.09 -3.58 -10.45
C ARG A 98 -6.09 -4.16 -11.43
N VAL A 99 -5.41 -5.24 -11.02
CA VAL A 99 -4.43 -5.98 -11.83
C VAL A 99 -4.67 -7.48 -11.77
N ASN A 100 -3.85 -8.30 -12.43
CA ASN A 100 -3.89 -9.74 -12.24
C ASN A 100 -3.40 -10.08 -10.80
N PRO A 101 -4.09 -10.95 -10.04
CA PRO A 101 -3.61 -11.43 -8.74
C PRO A 101 -2.18 -11.99 -8.76
N THR A 102 -1.72 -12.53 -9.91
CA THR A 102 -0.33 -13.01 -10.05
C THR A 102 0.72 -11.91 -9.92
N ASP A 103 0.34 -10.65 -10.16
CA ASP A 103 1.22 -9.49 -10.12
C ASP A 103 1.26 -8.83 -8.73
N ALA A 104 0.46 -9.32 -7.77
CA ALA A 104 0.32 -8.71 -6.44
C ALA A 104 1.65 -8.50 -5.71
N THR A 105 2.55 -9.49 -5.78
CA THR A 105 3.89 -9.38 -5.18
C THR A 105 4.70 -8.25 -5.82
N LYS A 106 4.59 -8.09 -7.14
CA LYS A 106 5.31 -7.04 -7.87
C LYS A 106 4.72 -5.66 -7.58
N MET A 107 3.40 -5.53 -7.51
CA MET A 107 2.73 -4.29 -7.11
C MET A 107 3.22 -3.77 -5.76
N ILE A 108 3.32 -4.66 -4.76
CA ILE A 108 3.84 -4.32 -3.43
C ILE A 108 5.31 -3.88 -3.50
N GLN A 109 6.14 -4.57 -4.30
CA GLN A 109 7.54 -4.20 -4.51
C GLN A 109 7.71 -2.82 -5.16
N LEU A 110 6.77 -2.42 -6.03
CA LEU A 110 6.73 -1.09 -6.65
C LEU A 110 6.19 0.01 -5.71
N GLY A 111 5.72 -0.35 -4.51
CA GLY A 111 5.28 0.59 -3.49
C GLY A 111 3.76 0.79 -3.41
N PHE A 112 2.97 0.06 -4.20
CA PHE A 112 1.52 0.04 -4.03
C PHE A 112 1.14 -0.75 -2.78
N TYR A 113 -0.03 -0.44 -2.21
CA TYR A 113 -0.56 -1.12 -1.03
C TYR A 113 -1.99 -1.60 -1.24
N GLN A 114 -2.48 -2.45 -0.34
CA GLN A 114 -3.85 -2.97 -0.29
C GLN A 114 -4.58 -2.44 0.95
#